data_AF-G2QJ80-F1
#
_entry.id   AF-G2QJ80-F1
#
_cell.length_a   1.000
_cell.length_b   1.000
_cell.length_c   1.000
_cell.angle_alpha   90.00
_cell.angle_beta   90.00
_cell.angle_gamma   90.00
#
_symmetry.space_group_name_H-M   'P 1'
#
loop_
_entity.id
_entity.type
_entity.pdbx_description
1 polymer ?
#
loop_
_entity_poly.entity_id
_entity_poly.type
_entity_poly.pdbx_seq_one_letter_code
_entity_poly.pdbx_strand_id
1 'polypeptide(L)'
;MRAALQLSALALLPAVLGAALPSTTSGPQFDNGHPIDGNGKGAPLLGGTNRQIDIDNSDNLGKQSTDNGIVPNLKWRFSDSKTRIFRGGWLREQVIQDLPQSHDISAAQQHLSKGAIRELHWHRVAEWGFVYAGSVLISAVDENGKYQVEKLNFGDIWYFPKGVAHTVQGLEDENEFLLVFDDPDFDKVGTTFNVDDWVAHTSRDVVAKNFGLDPSVFDHVPNPNPNIFNGTVSTKNVTGNPDDVLTGNASFVYRTFQHEPEPVPGKGGEFYKIDSTNFPASKTLAATYVKLKPGGLRELHWHPNAEEWLYFHQGTARATVFIGNAAARTFDFSAGDTAAFPDNSG
;
A
#
# COMPACT_ATOMS: atom_id res chain seq x y z
N MET A 1 -30.56 26.93 -22.05
CA MET A 1 -31.13 25.62 -22.44
C MET A 1 -31.04 24.69 -21.25
N ARG A 2 -32.18 24.17 -20.79
CA ARG A 2 -32.30 23.27 -19.64
C ARG A 2 -31.95 21.85 -20.08
N ALA A 3 -30.98 21.21 -19.43
CA ALA A 3 -30.78 19.76 -19.53
C ALA A 3 -31.50 19.11 -18.35
N ALA A 4 -32.46 18.24 -18.66
CA ALA A 4 -33.31 17.58 -17.71
C ALA A 4 -32.55 16.48 -16.95
N LEU A 5 -32.57 16.58 -15.62
CA LEU A 5 -32.16 15.54 -14.70
C LEU A 5 -33.27 14.47 -14.68
N GLN A 6 -33.03 13.30 -15.29
CA GLN A 6 -33.92 12.15 -15.10
C GLN A 6 -33.58 11.46 -13.78
N LEU A 7 -34.34 11.81 -12.74
CA LEU A 7 -34.45 11.02 -11.52
C LEU A 7 -35.31 9.79 -11.81
N SER A 8 -34.72 8.60 -11.84
CA SER A 8 -35.48 7.35 -11.90
C SER A 8 -35.86 6.93 -10.47
N ALA A 9 -37.08 7.24 -10.06
CA ALA A 9 -37.68 6.70 -8.84
C ALA A 9 -38.13 5.25 -9.10
N LEU A 10 -37.61 4.29 -8.32
CA LEU A 10 -38.06 2.90 -8.36
C LEU A 10 -39.44 2.79 -7.69
N ALA A 11 -40.48 2.55 -8.49
CA ALA A 11 -41.79 2.13 -7.99
C ALA A 11 -41.89 0.61 -8.06
N LEU A 12 -42.04 -0.05 -6.91
CA LEU A 12 -42.28 -1.49 -6.79
C LEU A 12 -43.73 -1.80 -7.13
N LEU A 13 -43.97 -2.43 -8.28
CA LEU A 13 -45.22 -3.11 -8.63
C LEU A 13 -44.98 -4.62 -8.64
N PRO A 14 -45.91 -5.45 -8.15
CA PRO A 14 -45.78 -6.89 -8.24
C PRO A 14 -46.14 -7.31 -9.66
N ALA A 15 -45.15 -7.80 -10.41
CA ALA A 15 -45.38 -8.52 -11.66
C ALA A 15 -45.04 -9.99 -11.45
N VAL A 16 -46.07 -10.83 -11.47
CA VAL A 16 -45.92 -12.27 -11.62
C VAL A 16 -45.81 -12.53 -13.12
N LEU A 17 -44.64 -12.95 -13.58
CA LEU A 17 -44.47 -13.55 -14.90
C LEU A 17 -43.62 -14.81 -14.75
N GLY A 18 -44.27 -15.95 -14.91
CA GLY A 18 -43.60 -17.22 -15.12
C GLY A 18 -42.97 -17.22 -16.51
N ALA A 19 -41.64 -17.31 -16.57
CA ALA A 19 -40.91 -17.64 -17.77
C ALA A 19 -40.37 -19.07 -17.62
N ALA A 20 -40.65 -19.91 -18.63
CA ALA A 20 -40.11 -21.24 -18.73
C ALA A 20 -38.59 -21.19 -18.87
N LEU A 21 -37.87 -21.92 -18.02
CA LEU A 21 -36.42 -22.06 -18.04
C LEU A 21 -36.01 -22.89 -19.27
N PRO A 22 -35.09 -22.41 -20.12
CA PRO A 22 -34.41 -23.28 -21.07
C PRO A 22 -33.50 -24.22 -20.27
N SER A 23 -33.83 -25.52 -20.27
CA SER A 23 -32.91 -26.56 -19.83
C SER A 23 -31.85 -26.78 -20.91
N THR A 24 -30.64 -26.26 -20.71
CA THR A 24 -29.45 -26.78 -21.36
C THR A 24 -28.26 -26.64 -20.44
N THR A 25 -27.56 -27.75 -20.24
CA THR A 25 -26.28 -27.94 -19.57
C THR A 25 -25.20 -26.96 -20.09
N SER A 26 -25.20 -25.72 -19.61
CA SER A 26 -24.04 -24.84 -19.72
C SER A 26 -23.15 -25.10 -18.50
N GLY A 27 -21.86 -25.36 -18.72
CA GLY A 27 -20.88 -25.42 -17.62
C GLY A 27 -20.83 -24.12 -16.81
N PRO A 28 -19.97 -24.05 -15.76
CA PRO A 28 -19.87 -22.87 -14.92
C PRO A 28 -19.63 -21.58 -15.73
N GLN A 29 -20.21 -20.46 -15.31
CA GLN A 29 -20.17 -19.18 -16.03
C GLN A 29 -19.44 -18.06 -15.27
N PHE A 30 -18.69 -18.40 -14.21
CA PHE A 30 -17.95 -17.42 -13.40
C PHE A 30 -16.99 -16.57 -14.24
N ASP A 31 -16.26 -17.19 -15.16
CA ASP A 31 -15.30 -16.50 -16.05
C ASP A 31 -15.99 -15.59 -17.09
N ASN A 32 -17.31 -15.71 -17.27
CA ASN A 32 -18.12 -14.84 -18.12
C ASN A 32 -18.77 -13.69 -17.34
N GLY A 33 -18.51 -13.59 -16.03
CA GLY A 33 -19.10 -12.61 -15.12
C GLY A 33 -20.49 -13.01 -14.61
N HIS A 34 -20.78 -14.30 -14.48
CA HIS A 34 -22.07 -14.78 -13.97
C HIS A 34 -21.93 -15.80 -12.83
N PRO A 35 -22.69 -15.66 -11.74
CA PRO A 35 -22.68 -16.60 -10.61
C PRO A 35 -23.53 -17.83 -10.95
N ILE A 36 -23.04 -18.69 -11.83
CA ILE A 36 -23.68 -19.95 -12.24
C ILE A 36 -22.67 -21.09 -12.12
N ASP A 37 -22.98 -22.10 -11.32
CA ASP A 37 -22.03 -23.17 -10.96
C ASP A 37 -22.00 -24.35 -11.94
N GLY A 38 -22.93 -24.40 -12.90
CA GLY A 38 -23.09 -25.51 -13.84
C GLY A 38 -23.71 -26.78 -13.25
N ASN A 39 -24.01 -26.79 -11.95
CA ASN A 39 -24.66 -27.89 -11.22
C ASN A 39 -26.10 -27.55 -10.80
N GLY A 40 -26.68 -26.51 -11.42
CA GLY A 40 -28.06 -26.08 -11.20
C GLY A 40 -28.23 -25.03 -10.10
N LYS A 41 -27.15 -24.46 -9.55
CA LYS A 41 -27.22 -23.29 -8.66
C LYS A 41 -26.79 -22.03 -9.40
N GLY A 42 -27.39 -20.91 -8.98
CA GLY A 42 -27.07 -19.59 -9.52
C GLY A 42 -28.00 -19.12 -10.64
N ALA A 43 -27.72 -17.93 -11.16
CA ALA A 43 -28.51 -17.26 -12.19
C ALA A 43 -27.66 -16.19 -12.91
N PRO A 44 -28.01 -15.78 -14.15
CA PRO A 44 -27.30 -14.71 -14.84
C PRO A 44 -27.48 -13.36 -14.15
N LEU A 45 -26.43 -12.53 -14.16
CA LEU A 45 -26.54 -11.11 -13.83
C LEU A 45 -27.15 -10.37 -15.03
N LEU A 46 -28.28 -9.71 -14.82
CA LEU A 46 -29.03 -9.03 -15.89
C LEU A 46 -28.72 -7.53 -16.03
N GLY A 47 -27.94 -6.96 -15.09
CA GLY A 47 -27.60 -5.54 -15.02
C GLY A 47 -27.31 -5.09 -13.59
N GLY A 48 -27.01 -3.80 -13.40
CA GLY A 48 -26.74 -3.23 -12.07
C GLY A 48 -25.38 -3.62 -11.46
N THR A 49 -24.50 -4.20 -12.25
CA THR A 49 -23.15 -4.62 -11.86
C THR A 49 -22.10 -4.06 -12.83
N ASN A 50 -20.84 -4.07 -12.41
CA ASN A 50 -19.70 -3.83 -13.29
C ASN A 50 -19.15 -5.18 -13.78
N ARG A 51 -19.47 -5.54 -15.02
CA ARG A 51 -19.08 -6.82 -15.61
C ARG A 51 -17.57 -7.06 -15.63
N GLN A 52 -16.75 -6.01 -15.83
CA GLN A 52 -15.29 -6.18 -15.82
C GLN A 52 -14.82 -6.61 -14.43
N ILE A 53 -15.35 -5.98 -13.38
CA ILE A 53 -15.02 -6.33 -11.99
C ILE A 53 -15.54 -7.73 -11.65
N ASP A 54 -16.70 -8.15 -12.15
CA ASP A 54 -17.20 -9.51 -11.94
C ASP A 54 -16.26 -10.56 -12.56
N ILE A 55 -15.71 -10.28 -13.74
CA ILE A 55 -14.73 -11.15 -14.42
C ILE A 55 -13.40 -11.17 -13.65
N ASP A 56 -12.92 -9.99 -13.23
CA ASP A 56 -11.66 -9.85 -12.50
C ASP A 56 -11.71 -10.48 -11.09
N ASN A 57 -12.90 -10.72 -10.54
CA ASN A 57 -13.09 -11.37 -9.23
C ASN A 57 -14.05 -12.56 -9.33
N SER A 58 -13.77 -13.48 -10.26
CA SER A 58 -14.59 -14.67 -10.50
C SER A 58 -14.84 -15.52 -9.23
N ASP A 59 -13.93 -15.52 -8.25
CA ASP A 59 -14.11 -16.23 -6.97
C ASP A 59 -15.19 -15.58 -6.10
N ASN A 60 -15.39 -14.25 -6.17
CA ASN A 60 -16.53 -13.57 -5.51
C ASN A 60 -17.90 -13.95 -6.12
N LEU A 61 -17.93 -14.53 -7.33
CA LEU A 61 -19.16 -15.05 -7.93
C LEU A 61 -19.52 -16.46 -7.43
N GLY A 62 -18.76 -17.03 -6.50
CA GLY A 62 -19.00 -18.36 -5.92
C GLY A 62 -18.28 -19.50 -6.64
N LYS A 63 -17.16 -19.21 -7.32
CA LYS A 63 -16.38 -20.20 -8.07
C LYS A 63 -15.72 -21.26 -7.18
N GLN A 64 -15.35 -20.92 -5.95
CA GLN A 64 -14.87 -21.89 -4.97
C GLN A 64 -16.04 -22.52 -4.22
N SER A 65 -16.31 -23.80 -4.49
CA SER A 65 -17.44 -24.53 -3.88
C SER A 65 -17.26 -24.83 -2.39
N THR A 66 -16.06 -24.63 -1.85
CA THR A 66 -15.72 -24.82 -0.43
C THR A 66 -15.90 -23.56 0.41
N ASP A 67 -16.11 -22.40 -0.23
CA ASP A 67 -16.40 -21.16 0.49
C ASP A 67 -17.74 -21.25 1.22
N ASN A 68 -17.79 -20.70 2.42
CA ASN A 68 -18.95 -20.81 3.29
C ASN A 68 -18.92 -19.74 4.40
N GLY A 69 -20.06 -19.50 5.03
CA GLY A 69 -20.17 -18.59 6.17
C GLY A 69 -20.01 -17.11 5.78
N ILE A 70 -19.77 -16.28 6.77
CA ILE A 70 -19.58 -14.83 6.62
C ILE A 70 -18.12 -14.51 6.89
N VAL A 71 -17.42 -14.02 5.87
CA VAL A 71 -16.07 -13.45 5.99
C VAL A 71 -16.15 -12.00 5.52
N PRO A 72 -15.69 -11.02 6.32
CA PRO A 72 -15.71 -9.62 5.93
C PRO A 72 -14.89 -9.40 4.65
N ASN A 73 -15.02 -8.23 4.03
CA ASN A 73 -14.15 -7.90 2.91
C ASN A 73 -12.71 -7.72 3.43
N LEU A 74 -11.78 -8.48 2.86
CA LEU A 74 -10.36 -8.46 3.23
C LEU A 74 -9.48 -7.87 2.12
N LYS A 75 -10.08 -7.39 1.03
CA LYS A 75 -9.36 -6.91 -0.15
C LYS A 75 -9.68 -5.44 -0.43
N TRP A 76 -8.67 -4.66 -0.81
CA TRP A 76 -8.82 -3.32 -1.36
C TRP A 76 -7.89 -3.10 -2.55
N ARG A 77 -8.30 -2.27 -3.52
CA ARG A 77 -7.45 -1.93 -4.67
C ARG A 77 -6.92 -0.52 -4.49
N PHE A 78 -5.61 -0.31 -4.62
CA PHE A 78 -5.08 1.06 -4.69
C PHE A 78 -5.71 1.86 -5.83
N SER A 79 -6.16 1.20 -6.91
CA SER A 79 -6.90 1.84 -8.00
C SER A 79 -8.24 2.45 -7.61
N ASP A 80 -8.84 2.00 -6.51
CA ASP A 80 -10.08 2.56 -5.97
C ASP A 80 -9.81 3.70 -4.96
N SER A 81 -8.54 3.96 -4.63
CA SER A 81 -8.11 4.98 -3.68
C SER A 81 -8.03 6.37 -4.30
N LYS A 82 -8.26 7.41 -3.49
CA LYS A 82 -8.17 8.81 -3.96
C LYS A 82 -6.71 9.23 -4.17
N THR A 83 -6.33 9.42 -5.43
CA THR A 83 -5.01 9.97 -5.75
C THR A 83 -4.92 11.46 -5.46
N ARG A 84 -3.92 11.85 -4.67
CA ARG A 84 -3.46 13.23 -4.46
C ARG A 84 -2.35 13.53 -5.46
N ILE A 85 -2.49 14.63 -6.19
CA ILE A 85 -1.59 15.00 -7.29
C ILE A 85 -0.83 16.27 -6.91
N PHE A 86 0.48 16.25 -7.12
CA PHE A 86 1.39 17.33 -6.74
C PHE A 86 2.28 17.71 -7.93
N ARG A 87 3.04 18.81 -7.77
CA ARG A 87 4.07 19.16 -8.75
C ARG A 87 5.25 18.21 -8.58
N GLY A 88 5.39 17.26 -9.48
CA GLY A 88 6.49 16.30 -9.50
C GLY A 88 6.12 14.91 -9.00
N GLY A 89 4.84 14.63 -8.75
CA GLY A 89 4.43 13.32 -8.31
C GLY A 89 2.97 13.20 -7.93
N TRP A 90 2.64 12.03 -7.40
CA TRP A 90 1.34 11.72 -6.84
C TRP A 90 1.50 10.73 -5.70
N LEU A 91 0.50 10.65 -4.85
CA LEU A 91 0.40 9.61 -3.85
C LEU A 91 -1.06 9.20 -3.66
N ARG A 92 -1.30 7.94 -3.30
CA ARG A 92 -2.61 7.42 -2.91
C ARG A 92 -2.45 6.41 -1.79
N GLU A 93 -3.41 6.36 -0.88
CA GLU A 93 -3.34 5.54 0.33
C GLU A 93 -4.44 4.49 0.37
N GLN A 94 -4.16 3.42 1.12
CA GLN A 94 -5.16 2.57 1.73
C GLN A 94 -5.06 2.81 3.23
N VAL A 95 -6.16 3.29 3.82
CA VAL A 95 -6.31 3.45 5.28
C VAL A 95 -7.47 2.60 5.80
N ILE A 96 -7.75 2.65 7.10
CA ILE A 96 -8.82 1.87 7.74
C ILE A 96 -10.20 2.16 7.15
N GLN A 97 -10.45 3.35 6.61
CA GLN A 97 -11.72 3.67 5.96
C GLN A 97 -11.87 2.97 4.60
N ASP A 98 -10.77 2.62 3.95
CA ASP A 98 -10.74 1.90 2.67
C ASP A 98 -10.79 0.38 2.88
N LEU A 99 -9.96 -0.12 3.81
CA LEU A 99 -9.91 -1.52 4.22
C LEU A 99 -10.09 -1.64 5.73
N PRO A 100 -11.34 -1.67 6.24
CA PRO A 100 -11.63 -1.69 7.68
C PRO A 100 -11.17 -2.94 8.43
N GLN A 101 -10.62 -3.92 7.72
CA GLN A 101 -10.07 -5.13 8.30
C GLN A 101 -8.56 -5.08 8.42
N SER A 102 -7.91 -3.98 8.01
CA SER A 102 -6.52 -3.74 8.38
C SER A 102 -6.45 -2.91 9.64
N HIS A 103 -6.13 -3.55 10.75
CA HIS A 103 -6.12 -2.92 12.08
C HIS A 103 -4.73 -2.49 12.52
N ASP A 104 -3.70 -3.07 11.93
CA ASP A 104 -2.30 -2.81 12.28
C ASP A 104 -1.59 -1.94 11.24
N ILE A 105 -2.04 -1.98 9.98
CA ILE A 105 -1.31 -1.42 8.84
C ILE A 105 -2.17 -0.47 8.01
N SER A 106 -1.56 0.62 7.59
CA SER A 106 -1.98 1.40 6.43
C SER A 106 -0.82 1.51 5.45
N ALA A 107 -1.11 1.86 4.20
CA ALA A 107 -0.08 1.89 3.17
C ALA A 107 -0.34 2.99 2.14
N ALA A 108 0.72 3.42 1.47
CA ALA A 108 0.64 4.37 0.37
C ALA A 108 1.45 3.89 -0.83
N GLN A 109 0.93 4.13 -2.02
CA GLN A 109 1.75 4.19 -3.23
C GLN A 109 2.12 5.64 -3.48
N GLN A 110 3.39 5.88 -3.76
CA GLN A 110 3.89 7.19 -4.07
C GLN A 110 4.80 7.16 -5.29
N HIS A 111 4.69 8.21 -6.08
CA HIS A 111 5.46 8.44 -7.28
C HIS A 111 6.19 9.78 -7.20
N LEU A 112 7.46 9.79 -7.63
CA LEU A 112 8.26 10.99 -7.81
C LEU A 112 8.88 11.00 -9.21
N SER A 113 8.65 12.05 -9.99
CA SER A 113 9.41 12.31 -11.21
C SER A 113 10.85 12.66 -10.89
N LYS A 114 11.74 12.63 -11.88
CA LYS A 114 13.15 13.01 -11.72
C LYS A 114 13.37 14.31 -10.95
N GLY A 115 14.15 14.22 -9.88
CA GLY A 115 14.53 15.34 -9.03
C GLY A 115 13.43 15.82 -8.09
N ALA A 116 12.18 15.37 -8.24
CA ALA A 116 11.09 15.73 -7.33
C ALA A 116 11.35 15.19 -5.93
N ILE A 117 10.90 15.94 -4.93
CA ILE A 117 11.19 15.69 -3.52
C ILE A 117 9.87 15.53 -2.79
N ARG A 118 9.74 14.42 -2.05
CA ARG A 118 8.88 14.38 -0.87
C ARG A 118 9.59 15.15 0.22
N GLU A 119 9.00 16.28 0.56
CA GLU A 119 9.50 17.28 1.51
C GLU A 119 9.99 16.65 2.83
N LEU A 120 10.90 17.34 3.53
CA LEU A 120 11.37 16.92 4.84
C LEU A 120 10.22 16.89 5.84
N HIS A 121 10.01 15.73 6.43
CA HIS A 121 8.91 15.50 7.35
C HIS A 121 9.25 14.39 8.35
N TRP A 122 8.39 14.22 9.35
CA TRP A 122 8.39 13.08 10.26
C TRP A 122 6.95 12.72 10.64
N HIS A 123 6.75 11.57 11.28
CA HIS A 123 5.41 11.12 11.68
C HIS A 123 5.41 10.47 13.07
N ARG A 124 4.21 10.23 13.61
CA ARG A 124 3.98 9.54 14.89
C ARG A 124 4.01 8.00 14.79
N VAL A 125 4.19 7.49 13.59
CA VAL A 125 4.20 6.07 13.21
C VAL A 125 5.58 5.72 12.65
N ALA A 126 5.95 4.45 12.66
CA ALA A 126 7.08 3.99 11.88
C ALA A 126 6.69 3.94 10.39
N GLU A 127 7.67 4.14 9.52
CA GLU A 127 7.51 4.01 8.07
C GLU A 127 8.45 2.91 7.58
N TRP A 128 7.91 1.93 6.87
CA TRP A 128 8.67 0.95 6.10
C TRP A 128 8.41 1.21 4.63
N GLY A 129 9.45 1.25 3.80
CA GLY A 129 9.30 1.52 2.38
C GLY A 129 10.00 0.52 1.48
N PHE A 130 9.44 0.30 0.29
CA PHE A 130 9.98 -0.61 -0.74
C PHE A 130 9.97 0.05 -2.11
N VAL A 131 11.14 0.13 -2.75
CA VAL A 131 11.27 0.69 -4.10
C VAL A 131 10.91 -0.37 -5.13
N TYR A 132 9.87 -0.11 -5.94
CA TYR A 132 9.42 -1.04 -6.97
C TYR A 132 9.51 -0.49 -8.40
N ALA A 133 9.87 0.78 -8.58
CA ALA A 133 10.30 1.33 -9.87
C ALA A 133 11.31 2.48 -9.69
N GLY A 134 12.28 2.57 -10.61
CA GLY A 134 13.29 3.63 -10.61
C GLY A 134 14.29 3.53 -9.47
N SER A 135 14.75 4.68 -8.99
CA SER A 135 15.64 4.78 -7.83
C SER A 135 15.42 6.08 -7.06
N VAL A 136 15.57 6.03 -5.75
CA VAL A 136 15.36 7.19 -4.88
C VAL A 136 16.59 7.46 -4.02
N LEU A 137 16.77 8.72 -3.65
CA LEU A 137 17.69 9.11 -2.58
C LEU A 137 16.87 9.36 -1.32
N ILE A 138 17.14 8.61 -0.27
CA ILE A 138 16.62 8.95 1.06
C ILE A 138 17.63 9.82 1.80
N SER A 139 17.13 10.67 2.69
CA SER A 139 17.91 11.26 3.77
C SER A 139 17.10 11.14 5.05
N ALA A 140 17.71 10.71 6.14
CA ALA A 140 17.07 10.57 7.44
C ALA A 140 18.02 10.94 8.58
N VAL A 141 17.48 11.45 9.69
CA VAL A 141 18.23 11.78 10.90
C VAL A 141 17.52 11.25 12.16
N ASP A 142 18.27 10.58 13.03
CA ASP A 142 17.80 10.02 14.29
C ASP A 142 17.79 11.06 15.43
N GLU A 143 17.27 10.65 16.60
CA GLU A 143 17.18 11.51 17.78
C GLU A 143 18.54 11.91 18.39
N ASN A 144 19.62 11.26 17.98
CA ASN A 144 20.98 11.53 18.41
C ASN A 144 21.74 12.41 17.41
N GLY A 145 21.08 12.86 16.32
CA GLY A 145 21.70 13.64 15.25
C GLY A 145 22.52 12.80 14.27
N LYS A 146 22.46 11.46 14.37
CA LYS A 146 23.07 10.56 13.40
C LYS A 146 22.19 10.44 12.18
N TYR A 147 22.79 10.29 11.02
CA TYR A 147 22.06 10.41 9.77
C TYR A 147 22.43 9.32 8.77
N GLN A 148 21.55 9.13 7.78
CA GLN A 148 21.85 8.32 6.61
C GLN A 148 21.36 9.05 5.37
N VAL A 149 22.21 9.09 4.34
CA VAL A 149 21.86 9.55 2.99
C VAL A 149 22.26 8.42 2.05
N GLU A 150 21.29 7.82 1.37
CA GLU A 150 21.53 6.57 0.65
C GLU A 150 20.67 6.47 -0.59
N LYS A 151 21.27 5.95 -1.68
CA LYS A 151 20.53 5.63 -2.91
C LYS A 151 19.92 4.24 -2.77
N LEU A 152 18.62 4.13 -2.99
CA LEU A 152 17.86 2.88 -3.03
C LEU A 152 17.39 2.61 -4.47
N ASN A 153 17.48 1.36 -4.89
CA ASN A 153 17.03 0.89 -6.20
C ASN A 153 15.90 -0.14 -6.02
N PHE A 154 15.36 -0.64 -7.13
CA PHE A 154 14.39 -1.73 -7.12
C PHE A 154 14.76 -2.85 -6.13
N GLY A 155 13.83 -3.17 -5.24
CA GLY A 155 14.01 -4.22 -4.23
C GLY A 155 14.56 -3.73 -2.89
N ASP A 156 15.19 -2.55 -2.85
CA ASP A 156 15.73 -2.01 -1.60
C ASP A 156 14.61 -1.49 -0.70
N ILE A 157 14.83 -1.65 0.60
CA ILE A 157 13.90 -1.29 1.66
C ILE A 157 14.52 -0.21 2.54
N TRP A 158 13.68 0.68 3.05
CA TRP A 158 14.02 1.46 4.24
C TRP A 158 13.05 1.21 5.39
N TYR A 159 13.50 1.53 6.60
CA TYR A 159 12.66 1.62 7.78
C TYR A 159 13.07 2.85 8.59
N PHE A 160 12.12 3.74 8.82
CA PHE A 160 12.26 4.88 9.72
C PHE A 160 11.45 4.63 10.99
N PRO A 161 12.12 4.50 12.15
CA PRO A 161 11.44 4.53 13.43
C PRO A 161 10.58 5.80 13.58
N LYS A 162 9.53 5.69 14.39
CA LYS A 162 8.69 6.82 14.77
C LYS A 162 9.51 8.07 15.11
N GLY A 163 9.17 9.19 14.46
CA GLY A 163 9.76 10.50 14.72
C GLY A 163 11.10 10.77 14.03
N VAL A 164 11.70 9.78 13.35
CA VAL A 164 12.89 10.01 12.52
C VAL A 164 12.49 10.92 11.35
N ALA A 165 13.16 12.07 11.23
CA ALA A 165 12.87 13.03 10.17
C ALA A 165 13.58 12.62 8.88
N HIS A 166 12.89 12.68 7.76
CA HIS A 166 13.39 12.16 6.48
C HIS A 166 12.81 12.86 5.24
N THR A 167 13.50 12.65 4.11
CA THR A 167 13.10 13.08 2.76
C THR A 167 13.28 11.94 1.78
N VAL A 168 12.54 11.97 0.67
CA VAL A 168 12.74 11.08 -0.47
C VAL A 168 12.84 11.90 -1.75
N GLN A 169 13.89 11.70 -2.55
CA GLN A 169 14.05 12.35 -3.85
C GLN A 169 14.07 11.31 -4.98
N GLY A 170 13.30 11.53 -6.04
CA GLY A 170 13.36 10.71 -7.26
C GLY A 170 14.65 10.96 -8.05
N LEU A 171 15.34 9.91 -8.50
CA LEU A 171 16.61 10.02 -9.21
C LEU A 171 16.53 9.64 -10.68
N GLU A 172 15.72 8.62 -11.02
CA GLU A 172 15.44 8.26 -12.41
C GLU A 172 14.33 9.14 -12.99
N ASP A 173 14.02 8.95 -14.27
CA ASP A 173 12.97 9.69 -14.97
C ASP A 173 11.63 9.57 -14.24
N GLU A 174 11.27 8.34 -13.82
CA GLU A 174 10.12 8.04 -12.97
C GLU A 174 10.50 7.06 -11.85
N ASN A 175 9.92 7.24 -10.67
CA ASN A 175 10.28 6.50 -9.46
C ASN A 175 9.02 6.20 -8.66
N GLU A 176 8.83 4.94 -8.27
CA GLU A 176 7.66 4.50 -7.51
C GLU A 176 8.07 3.56 -6.37
N PHE A 177 7.39 3.75 -5.25
CA PHE A 177 7.64 2.99 -4.03
C PHE A 177 6.35 2.82 -3.23
N LEU A 178 6.34 1.76 -2.42
CA LEU A 178 5.31 1.46 -1.46
C LEU A 178 5.78 1.96 -0.10
N LEU A 179 4.90 2.62 0.64
CA LEU A 179 5.05 2.97 2.04
C LEU A 179 4.07 2.12 2.86
N VAL A 180 4.50 1.66 4.01
CA VAL A 180 3.73 0.88 4.97
C VAL A 180 3.95 1.48 6.35
N PHE A 181 2.87 1.73 7.08
CA PHE A 181 2.88 2.36 8.38
C PHE A 181 2.29 1.43 9.44
N ASP A 182 2.82 1.47 10.66
CA ASP A 182 2.39 0.64 11.79
C ASP A 182 1.18 1.22 12.57
N ASP A 183 0.27 1.87 11.84
CA ASP A 183 -1.02 2.36 12.33
C ASP A 183 -2.03 2.26 11.17
N PRO A 184 -3.29 1.86 11.41
CA PRO A 184 -4.26 1.66 10.35
C PRO A 184 -4.87 2.96 9.81
N ASP A 185 -4.74 4.08 10.51
CA ASP A 185 -5.33 5.37 10.15
C ASP A 185 -4.26 6.44 9.96
N PHE A 186 -3.46 6.32 8.89
CA PHE A 186 -2.42 7.31 8.58
C PHE A 186 -2.99 8.73 8.37
N ASP A 187 -4.23 8.82 7.87
CA ASP A 187 -4.94 10.09 7.64
C ASP A 187 -5.46 10.75 8.93
N LYS A 188 -5.33 10.07 10.07
CA LYS A 188 -5.67 10.64 11.38
C LYS A 188 -4.97 11.98 11.58
N VAL A 189 -5.74 12.94 12.09
CA VAL A 189 -5.23 14.29 12.36
C VAL A 189 -4.00 14.22 13.28
N GLY A 190 -2.92 14.84 12.82
CA GLY A 190 -1.66 14.93 13.56
C GLY A 190 -0.74 13.72 13.41
N THR A 191 -0.85 12.95 12.31
CA THR A 191 0.10 11.86 12.00
C THR A 191 1.41 12.39 11.41
N THR A 192 1.34 13.16 10.32
CA THR A 192 2.51 13.70 9.58
C THR A 192 2.79 15.15 9.97
N PHE A 193 4.06 15.50 10.15
CA PHE A 193 4.54 16.86 10.41
C PHE A 193 5.55 17.24 9.33
N ASN A 194 5.24 18.29 8.58
CA ASN A 194 6.05 18.77 7.48
C ASN A 194 6.83 20.02 7.92
N VAL A 195 8.09 20.15 7.51
CA VAL A 195 8.96 21.25 7.96
C VAL A 195 8.45 22.60 7.50
N ASP A 196 8.04 22.74 6.23
CA ASP A 196 7.55 24.01 5.70
C ASP A 196 6.25 24.42 6.43
N ASP A 197 5.37 23.46 6.69
CA ASP A 197 4.13 23.70 7.44
C ASP A 197 4.42 24.16 8.88
N TRP A 198 5.36 23.50 9.56
CA TRP A 198 5.74 23.87 10.93
C TRP A 198 6.36 25.27 11.00
N VAL A 199 7.27 25.58 10.07
CA VAL A 199 7.93 26.89 10.00
C VAL A 199 6.91 27.98 9.65
N ALA A 200 6.02 27.75 8.68
CA ALA A 200 4.98 28.71 8.28
C ALA A 200 3.99 29.02 9.41
N HIS A 201 3.80 28.09 10.35
CA HIS A 201 2.92 28.22 11.50
C HIS A 201 3.65 28.52 12.83
N THR A 202 4.94 28.87 12.77
CA THR A 202 5.72 29.36 13.91
C THR A 202 5.97 30.85 13.77
N SER A 203 5.91 31.61 14.88
CA SER A 203 6.19 33.05 14.82
C SER A 203 7.56 33.31 14.20
N ARG A 204 7.63 34.21 13.21
CA ARG A 204 8.86 34.48 12.46
C ARG A 204 10.01 34.90 13.36
N ASP A 205 9.74 35.70 14.40
CA ASP A 205 10.78 36.12 15.34
C ASP A 205 11.31 34.96 16.18
N VAL A 206 10.48 33.94 16.45
CA VAL A 206 10.89 32.72 17.17
C VAL A 206 11.79 31.87 16.27
N VAL A 207 11.40 31.63 15.02
CA VAL A 207 12.24 30.88 14.06
C VAL A 207 13.57 31.61 13.81
N ALA A 208 13.52 32.93 13.61
CA ALA A 208 14.71 33.76 13.42
C ALA A 208 15.67 33.68 14.61
N LYS A 209 15.15 33.81 15.84
CA LYS A 209 15.95 33.64 17.07
C LYS A 209 16.54 32.23 17.19
N ASN A 210 15.80 31.19 16.82
CA ASN A 210 16.27 29.80 16.88
C ASN A 210 17.53 29.58 16.02
N PHE A 211 17.56 30.16 14.82
CA PHE A 211 18.70 30.03 13.90
C PHE A 211 19.74 31.14 14.02
N GLY A 212 19.48 32.19 14.82
CA GLY A 212 20.34 33.37 14.90
C GLY A 212 20.39 34.16 13.59
N LEU A 213 19.29 34.19 12.83
CA LEU A 213 19.17 34.82 11.51
C LEU A 213 18.24 36.03 11.54
N ASP A 214 18.29 36.86 10.50
CA ASP A 214 17.32 37.93 10.29
C ASP A 214 15.92 37.34 9.96
N PRO A 215 14.81 37.87 10.51
CA PRO A 215 13.47 37.36 10.22
C PRO A 215 13.08 37.33 8.74
N SER A 216 13.66 38.21 7.91
CA SER A 216 13.38 38.27 6.46
C SER A 216 13.83 37.01 5.70
N VAL A 217 14.74 36.21 6.26
CA VAL A 217 15.15 34.92 5.68
C VAL A 217 13.94 33.98 5.52
N PHE A 218 12.93 34.11 6.39
CA PHE A 218 11.74 33.27 6.40
C PHE A 218 10.54 33.90 5.67
N ASP A 219 10.73 34.96 4.88
CA ASP A 219 9.64 35.62 4.14
C ASP A 219 9.05 34.75 3.02
N HIS A 220 9.82 33.77 2.53
CA HIS A 220 9.48 32.96 1.36
C HIS A 220 9.29 31.48 1.69
N VAL A 221 8.98 31.16 2.95
CA VAL A 221 8.62 29.79 3.35
C VAL A 221 7.32 29.40 2.61
N PRO A 222 7.28 28.25 1.91
CA PRO A 222 6.09 27.81 1.20
C PRO A 222 4.85 27.73 2.09
N ASN A 223 3.74 28.32 1.64
CA ASN A 223 2.43 28.23 2.30
C ASN A 223 1.30 28.27 1.24
N PRO A 224 0.43 27.24 1.14
CA PRO A 224 0.43 26.02 1.95
C PRO A 224 1.64 25.14 1.66
N ASN A 225 1.92 24.20 2.57
CA ASN A 225 2.96 23.20 2.37
C ASN A 225 2.78 22.50 1.00
N PRO A 226 3.82 22.44 0.14
CA PRO A 226 3.77 21.71 -1.13
C PRO A 226 3.64 20.18 -1.00
N ASN A 227 4.10 19.56 0.10
CA ASN A 227 4.19 18.12 0.32
C ASN A 227 5.14 17.37 -0.65
N ILE A 228 4.83 17.38 -1.95
CA ILE A 228 5.72 16.95 -3.03
C ILE A 228 5.93 18.15 -3.97
N PHE A 229 7.18 18.43 -4.30
CA PHE A 229 7.55 19.52 -5.20
C PHE A 229 8.64 19.13 -6.18
N ASN A 230 8.69 19.83 -7.30
CA ASN A 230 9.74 19.69 -8.30
C ASN A 230 11.08 20.13 -7.72
N GLY A 231 12.11 19.31 -7.90
CA GLY A 231 13.49 19.65 -7.61
C GLY A 231 14.40 19.26 -8.76
N THR A 232 15.68 19.54 -8.60
CA THR A 232 16.73 19.04 -9.49
C THR A 232 17.57 18.03 -8.72
N VAL A 233 17.98 16.95 -9.39
CA VAL A 233 18.96 16.02 -8.81
C VAL A 233 20.25 16.79 -8.62
N SER A 234 20.67 16.97 -7.36
CA SER A 234 21.89 17.67 -7.03
C SER A 234 23.10 16.86 -7.47
N THR A 235 24.11 17.51 -8.06
CA THR A 235 25.44 16.91 -8.29
C THR A 235 26.34 17.03 -7.05
N LYS A 236 25.89 17.75 -6.02
CA LYS A 236 26.59 17.94 -4.77
C LYS A 236 25.97 17.05 -3.68
N ASN A 237 26.81 16.20 -3.09
CA ASN A 237 26.46 15.49 -1.87
C ASN A 237 26.49 16.46 -0.69
N VAL A 238 25.37 16.54 0.04
CA VAL A 238 25.29 17.25 1.31
C VAL A 238 25.27 16.19 2.40
N THR A 239 26.37 16.10 3.15
CA THR A 239 26.53 15.16 4.26
C THR A 239 26.96 15.92 5.50
N GLY A 240 26.54 15.42 6.67
CA GLY A 240 27.06 15.87 7.95
C GLY A 240 28.46 15.35 8.24
N ASN A 241 28.77 15.23 9.53
CA ASN A 241 30.00 14.64 10.02
C ASN A 241 30.06 13.14 9.68
N PRO A 242 31.14 12.63 9.05
CA PRO A 242 31.26 11.21 8.70
C PRO A 242 31.11 10.23 9.87
N ASP A 243 31.47 10.65 11.09
CA ASP A 243 31.36 9.82 12.30
C ASP A 243 29.90 9.62 12.74
N ASP A 244 28.98 10.46 12.25
CA ASP A 244 27.56 10.43 12.57
C ASP A 244 26.74 9.64 11.52
N VAL A 245 27.40 9.03 10.53
CA VAL A 245 26.72 8.21 9.51
C VAL A 245 26.26 6.87 10.10
N LEU A 246 24.96 6.59 9.98
CA LEU A 246 24.36 5.31 10.37
C LEU A 246 24.71 4.22 9.37
N THR A 247 25.27 3.11 9.87
CA THR A 247 25.67 1.94 9.07
C THR A 247 25.44 0.64 9.84
N GLY A 248 25.57 -0.50 9.15
CA GLY A 248 25.43 -1.82 9.77
C GLY A 248 24.08 -1.99 10.46
N ASN A 249 24.08 -2.45 11.72
CA ASN A 249 22.85 -2.68 12.50
C ASN A 249 22.05 -1.41 12.81
N ALA A 250 22.66 -0.23 12.69
CA ALA A 250 21.99 1.05 12.89
C ALA A 250 21.48 1.67 11.59
N SER A 251 21.75 1.04 10.44
CA SER A 251 21.25 1.46 9.14
C SER A 251 19.72 1.45 9.11
N PHE A 252 19.13 2.47 8.50
CA PHE A 252 17.73 2.51 8.09
C PHE A 252 17.46 1.78 6.78
N VAL A 253 18.48 1.20 6.13
CA VAL A 253 18.37 0.58 4.80
C VAL A 253 18.66 -0.92 4.86
N TYR A 254 17.86 -1.68 4.12
CA TYR A 254 18.02 -3.11 3.90
C TYR A 254 18.03 -3.43 2.40
N ARG A 255 19.01 -4.24 1.96
CA ARG A 255 19.26 -4.55 0.55
C ARG A 255 18.73 -5.94 0.21
N THR A 256 17.43 -6.08 -0.02
CA THR A 256 16.73 -7.38 -0.12
C THR A 256 17.46 -8.42 -0.96
N PHE A 257 17.86 -8.06 -2.17
CA PHE A 257 18.49 -9.00 -3.12
C PHE A 257 19.99 -9.22 -2.91
N GLN A 258 20.57 -8.65 -1.86
CA GLN A 258 21.91 -9.00 -1.36
C GLN A 258 21.86 -10.08 -0.28
N HIS A 259 20.66 -10.49 0.15
CA HIS A 259 20.46 -11.61 1.06
C HIS A 259 20.01 -12.85 0.30
N GLU A 260 20.34 -14.04 0.82
CA GLU A 260 19.89 -15.30 0.24
C GLU A 260 18.38 -15.49 0.47
N PRO A 261 17.61 -15.88 -0.57
CA PRO A 261 16.21 -16.21 -0.40
C PRO A 261 16.01 -17.58 0.25
N GLU A 262 14.84 -17.78 0.83
CA GLU A 262 14.34 -19.06 1.31
C GLU A 262 13.39 -19.70 0.28
N PRO A 263 13.42 -21.04 0.11
CA PRO A 263 12.53 -21.70 -0.83
C PRO A 263 11.09 -21.72 -0.29
N VAL A 264 10.12 -21.38 -1.14
CA VAL A 264 8.72 -21.70 -0.85
C VAL A 264 8.53 -23.21 -0.98
N PRO A 265 7.95 -23.90 0.02
CA PRO A 265 7.74 -25.34 -0.04
C PRO A 265 6.94 -25.79 -1.27
N GLY A 266 7.09 -27.06 -1.64
CA GLY A 266 6.51 -27.58 -2.88
C GLY A 266 7.15 -27.01 -4.16
N LYS A 267 8.29 -26.32 -4.07
CA LYS A 267 8.99 -25.66 -5.19
C LYS A 267 8.17 -24.55 -5.84
N GLY A 268 7.26 -23.92 -5.09
CA GLY A 268 6.37 -22.86 -5.57
C GLY A 268 7.09 -21.57 -5.98
N GLY A 269 8.29 -21.36 -5.47
CA GLY A 269 9.04 -20.13 -5.68
C GLY A 269 10.06 -19.90 -4.57
N GLU A 270 10.31 -18.64 -4.25
CA GLU A 270 11.25 -18.21 -3.23
C GLU A 270 10.73 -16.97 -2.50
N PHE A 271 11.18 -16.74 -1.27
CA PHE A 271 10.86 -15.53 -0.52
C PHE A 271 12.07 -15.00 0.25
N TYR A 272 12.09 -13.70 0.50
CA TYR A 272 13.12 -13.05 1.33
C TYR A 272 12.45 -12.63 2.63
N LYS A 273 12.92 -13.18 3.76
CA LYS A 273 12.45 -12.81 5.08
C LYS A 273 13.16 -11.54 5.56
N ILE A 274 12.40 -10.51 5.93
CA ILE A 274 12.93 -9.24 6.47
C ILE A 274 12.26 -8.97 7.82
N ASP A 275 13.00 -9.03 8.91
CA ASP A 275 12.48 -8.70 10.25
C ASP A 275 13.61 -8.16 11.14
N SER A 276 13.30 -7.85 12.41
CA SER A 276 14.29 -7.30 13.34
C SER A 276 15.51 -8.20 13.63
N THR A 277 15.49 -9.48 13.23
CA THR A 277 16.63 -10.41 13.41
C THR A 277 17.71 -10.25 12.36
N ASN A 278 17.37 -9.72 11.18
CA ASN A 278 18.33 -9.45 10.10
C ASN A 278 18.32 -7.99 9.62
N PHE A 279 17.30 -7.22 10.00
CA PHE A 279 17.20 -5.78 9.82
C PHE A 279 16.90 -5.10 11.16
N PRO A 280 17.91 -4.91 12.03
CA PRO A 280 17.68 -4.56 13.43
C PRO A 280 16.94 -3.24 13.66
N ALA A 281 16.93 -2.31 12.71
CA ALA A 281 16.14 -1.08 12.80
C ALA A 281 14.62 -1.34 12.74
N SER A 282 14.18 -2.34 11.97
CA SER A 282 12.76 -2.64 11.72
C SER A 282 12.10 -3.37 12.90
N LYS A 283 11.68 -2.62 13.92
CA LYS A 283 11.18 -3.17 15.19
C LYS A 283 9.69 -3.51 15.21
N THR A 284 8.87 -2.74 14.51
CA THR A 284 7.41 -2.89 14.54
C THR A 284 6.84 -3.55 13.29
N LEU A 285 7.61 -3.60 12.20
CA LEU A 285 7.21 -4.20 10.93
C LEU A 285 8.17 -5.32 10.53
N ALA A 286 7.59 -6.45 10.14
CA ALA A 286 8.29 -7.58 9.51
C ALA A 286 7.60 -7.86 8.17
N ALA A 287 8.37 -8.29 7.17
CA ALA A 287 7.90 -8.47 5.82
C ALA A 287 8.49 -9.73 5.18
N THR A 288 7.80 -10.23 4.15
CA THR A 288 8.39 -11.17 3.20
C THR A 288 8.22 -10.66 1.77
N TYR A 289 9.31 -10.65 1.00
CA TYR A 289 9.22 -10.43 -0.44
C TYR A 289 9.08 -11.79 -1.14
N VAL A 290 7.89 -12.12 -1.63
CA VAL A 290 7.58 -13.45 -2.18
C VAL A 290 7.54 -13.41 -3.70
N LYS A 291 8.26 -14.33 -4.35
CA LYS A 291 8.18 -14.59 -5.79
C LYS A 291 7.66 -16.00 -6.02
N LEU A 292 6.43 -16.12 -6.49
CA LEU A 292 5.86 -17.39 -6.94
C LEU A 292 6.04 -17.56 -8.45
N LYS A 293 6.35 -18.79 -8.88
CA LYS A 293 6.35 -19.16 -10.29
C LYS A 293 4.91 -19.29 -10.79
N PRO A 294 4.64 -19.23 -12.10
CA PRO A 294 3.34 -19.61 -12.64
C PRO A 294 2.93 -21.01 -12.17
N GLY A 295 1.73 -21.14 -11.58
CA GLY A 295 1.24 -22.37 -10.95
C GLY A 295 1.88 -22.71 -9.60
N GLY A 296 2.77 -21.86 -9.09
CA GLY A 296 3.32 -21.96 -7.74
C GLY A 296 2.28 -21.58 -6.69
N LEU A 297 2.47 -22.11 -5.48
CA LEU A 297 1.56 -21.93 -4.35
C LEU A 297 2.38 -21.50 -3.13
N ARG A 298 1.96 -20.42 -2.46
CA ARG A 298 2.32 -20.20 -1.06
C ARG A 298 1.51 -21.22 -0.25
N GLU A 299 2.20 -22.15 0.41
CA GLU A 299 1.58 -23.27 1.13
C GLU A 299 0.52 -22.83 2.15
N LEU A 300 -0.35 -23.76 2.56
CA LEU A 300 -1.30 -23.53 3.65
C LEU A 300 -0.54 -23.25 4.95
N HIS A 301 -0.84 -22.12 5.57
CA HIS A 301 -0.19 -21.68 6.81
C HIS A 301 -1.06 -20.61 7.49
N TRP A 302 -0.67 -20.23 8.70
CA TRP A 302 -1.23 -19.09 9.42
C TRP A 302 -0.09 -18.35 10.14
N HIS A 303 -0.40 -17.13 10.58
CA HIS A 303 0.51 -16.32 11.40
C HIS A 303 -0.02 -16.24 12.84
N PRO A 304 0.73 -16.71 13.86
CA PRO A 304 0.24 -16.76 15.24
C PRO A 304 0.40 -15.45 16.02
N ASN A 305 1.00 -14.42 15.41
CA ASN A 305 1.55 -13.27 16.12
C ASN A 305 1.05 -11.91 15.64
N ALA A 306 0.48 -11.81 14.43
CA ALA A 306 0.01 -10.55 13.86
C ALA A 306 -0.95 -10.81 12.69
N GLU A 307 -1.71 -9.77 12.33
CA GLU A 307 -2.39 -9.68 11.04
C GLU A 307 -1.36 -9.73 9.90
N GLU A 308 -1.72 -10.34 8.76
CA GLU A 308 -0.91 -10.29 7.55
C GLU A 308 -1.50 -9.27 6.58
N TRP A 309 -0.77 -8.17 6.37
CA TRP A 309 -1.07 -7.22 5.30
C TRP A 309 -0.29 -7.57 4.03
N LEU A 310 -0.99 -7.60 2.90
CA LEU A 310 -0.50 -8.07 1.61
C LEU A 310 -0.54 -6.94 0.58
N TYR A 311 0.48 -6.87 -0.27
CA TYR A 311 0.48 -6.07 -1.50
C TYR A 311 0.91 -6.92 -2.69
N PHE A 312 0.07 -6.97 -3.71
CA PHE A 312 0.35 -7.67 -4.95
C PHE A 312 1.01 -6.71 -5.93
N HIS A 313 2.34 -6.74 -6.03
CA HIS A 313 3.08 -5.86 -6.93
C HIS A 313 2.91 -6.23 -8.41
N GLN A 314 2.95 -7.52 -8.74
CA GLN A 314 2.88 -8.01 -10.11
C GLN A 314 2.15 -9.36 -10.18
N GLY A 315 1.48 -9.61 -11.31
CA GLY A 315 0.87 -10.90 -11.62
C GLY A 315 -0.58 -10.98 -11.17
N THR A 316 -1.07 -12.21 -11.05
CA THR A 316 -2.40 -12.54 -10.53
C THR A 316 -2.27 -13.66 -9.51
N ALA A 317 -3.14 -13.66 -8.53
CA ALA A 317 -3.20 -14.67 -7.50
C ALA A 317 -4.65 -14.88 -7.06
N ARG A 318 -4.86 -15.91 -6.24
CA ARG A 318 -6.05 -16.04 -5.41
C ARG A 318 -5.63 -16.57 -4.05
N ALA A 319 -6.34 -16.18 -3.01
CA ALA A 319 -6.15 -16.71 -1.67
C ALA A 319 -7.49 -16.94 -1.00
N THR A 320 -7.58 -18.04 -0.25
CA THR A 320 -8.72 -18.34 0.61
C THR A 320 -8.32 -18.02 2.04
N VAL A 321 -9.17 -17.31 2.76
CA VAL A 321 -9.00 -17.07 4.19
C VAL A 321 -10.03 -17.87 4.95
N PHE A 322 -9.57 -18.70 5.89
CA PHE A 322 -10.39 -19.44 6.84
C PHE A 322 -10.32 -18.79 8.22
N ILE A 323 -11.46 -18.33 8.73
CA ILE A 323 -11.56 -17.60 10.02
C ILE A 323 -12.26 -18.43 11.12
N GLY A 324 -12.31 -19.76 10.96
CA GLY A 324 -12.98 -20.65 11.91
C GLY A 324 -14.47 -20.84 11.66
N ASN A 325 -15.10 -21.77 12.38
CA ASN A 325 -16.54 -22.07 12.29
C ASN A 325 -17.06 -22.33 10.86
N ALA A 326 -16.25 -23.03 10.05
CA ALA A 326 -16.51 -23.26 8.62
C ALA A 326 -16.68 -21.99 7.78
N ALA A 327 -16.24 -20.82 8.27
CA ALA A 327 -16.22 -19.58 7.50
C ALA A 327 -14.93 -19.49 6.68
N ALA A 328 -15.08 -19.52 5.35
CA ALA A 328 -13.99 -19.41 4.41
C ALA A 328 -14.43 -18.60 3.19
N ARG A 329 -13.55 -17.74 2.69
CA ARG A 329 -13.81 -16.94 1.49
C ARG A 329 -12.55 -16.77 0.65
N THR A 330 -12.69 -16.99 -0.65
CA THR A 330 -11.64 -16.78 -1.64
C THR A 330 -11.73 -15.40 -2.28
N PHE A 331 -10.58 -14.78 -2.44
CA PHE A 331 -10.39 -13.50 -3.13
C PHE A 331 -9.41 -13.70 -4.28
N ASP A 332 -9.76 -13.20 -5.47
CA ASP A 332 -8.81 -13.00 -6.57
C ASP A 332 -7.97 -11.75 -6.30
N PHE A 333 -6.73 -11.71 -6.77
CA PHE A 333 -5.80 -10.59 -6.64
C PHE A 333 -5.03 -10.35 -7.94
N SER A 334 -4.67 -9.10 -8.16
CA SER A 334 -3.92 -8.59 -9.30
C SER A 334 -2.98 -7.47 -8.86
N ALA A 335 -2.10 -7.02 -9.76
CA ALA A 335 -1.18 -5.93 -9.49
C ALA A 335 -1.90 -4.67 -8.94
N GLY A 336 -1.46 -4.16 -7.80
CA GLY A 336 -2.05 -3.00 -7.13
C GLY A 336 -3.13 -3.34 -6.08
N ASP A 337 -3.48 -4.62 -5.93
CA ASP A 337 -4.38 -5.05 -4.87
C ASP A 337 -3.65 -5.20 -3.53
N THR A 338 -4.40 -4.98 -2.47
CA THR A 338 -4.00 -5.14 -1.07
C THR A 338 -4.94 -6.08 -0.35
N ALA A 339 -4.47 -6.71 0.72
CA ALA A 339 -5.31 -7.49 1.61
C ALA A 339 -4.87 -7.37 3.07
N ALA A 340 -5.79 -7.65 3.98
CA ALA A 340 -5.51 -7.76 5.41
C ALA A 340 -6.15 -9.05 5.94
N PHE A 341 -5.32 -10.03 6.29
CA PHE A 341 -5.78 -11.32 6.80
C PHE A 341 -5.62 -11.35 8.31
N PRO A 342 -6.70 -11.61 9.08
CA PRO A 342 -6.66 -11.61 10.53
C PRO A 342 -5.59 -12.56 11.08
N ASP A 343 -5.05 -12.23 12.25
CA ASP A 343 -4.14 -13.11 12.96
C ASP A 343 -4.81 -14.49 13.21
N ASN A 344 -4.01 -15.55 13.21
CA ASN A 344 -4.49 -16.92 13.37
C ASN A 344 -5.55 -17.41 12.35
N SER A 345 -5.83 -16.64 11.28
CA SER A 345 -6.57 -17.15 10.12
C SER A 345 -5.65 -18.00 9.23
N GLY A 346 -6.23 -19.01 8.59
CA GLY A 346 -5.48 -20.00 7.79
C GLY A 346 -5.92 -20.09 6.33
#